data_AF-A0A836GYP3-F1
#
_entry.id   AF-A0A836GYP3-F1
#
_cell.length_a   1.000
_cell.length_b   1.000
_cell.length_c   1.000
_cell.angle_alpha   90.00
_cell.angle_beta   90.00
_cell.angle_gamma   90.00
#
_symmetry.space_group_name_H-M   'P 1'
#
loop_
_entity.id
_entity.type
_entity.pdbx_description
1 polymer ?
#
loop_
_entity_poly.entity_id
_entity_poly.type
_entity_poly.pdbx_seq_one_letter_code
_entity_poly.pdbx_strand_id
1 'polypeptide(L)'
;MSLPVIDIAPLYNDNKTDFLRVAHAIDDACRTWGFFYITGHNIPKDRSEQLSEMANRLFSLPHEEKLRIDIEKTPNHRGYGSYAAEQLDPSKPGDWKETFDMGFHLPLDHPSVVAGKPLRGPNNHPVWIEGWAELMEQHYSDMQRLALLLLRALALAIGIDEDFFVSKFHEPLSVFRMIHYPALPNEKGRVVCGAHTDYGIVTLLYQDKSGGLQVKNLQGEWIDASPIEGSYVVNIGDMMAMWSNGRYKSTLHRVLNPGVDRISMPFFCEPNPETIISCLPSCFDEANPPKYPDVRAGEWLMKRFKQTYAYQSGKSESK
;
A
#
# COMPACT_ATOMS: atom_id res chain seq x y z
N MET A 1 16.28 8.35 16.64
CA MET A 1 14.81 8.50 16.76
C MET A 1 14.16 7.21 16.27
N SER A 2 13.00 6.84 16.81
CA SER A 2 12.22 5.69 16.36
C SER A 2 10.81 6.14 15.96
N LEU A 3 10.20 5.47 14.99
CA LEU A 3 8.79 5.69 14.64
C LEU A 3 7.89 5.33 15.83
N PRO A 4 6.76 6.03 16.02
CA PRO A 4 5.84 5.73 17.10
C PRO A 4 5.16 4.38 16.89
N VAL A 5 4.86 3.69 17.99
CA VAL A 5 4.11 2.42 18.01
C VAL A 5 2.80 2.68 18.73
N ILE A 6 1.68 2.40 18.06
CA ILE A 6 0.34 2.72 18.54
C ILE A 6 -0.46 1.42 18.68
N ASP A 7 -0.89 1.12 19.89
CA ASP A 7 -1.85 0.04 20.12
C ASP A 7 -3.26 0.51 19.74
N ILE A 8 -3.83 -0.12 18.71
CA ILE A 8 -5.15 0.21 18.19
C ILE A 8 -6.26 -0.70 18.72
N ALA A 9 -5.96 -1.63 19.63
CA ALA A 9 -6.98 -2.47 20.28
C ALA A 9 -8.18 -1.65 20.84
N PRO A 10 -7.99 -0.45 21.42
CA PRO A 10 -9.11 0.34 21.91
C PRO A 10 -10.06 0.85 20.81
N LEU A 11 -9.67 0.88 19.54
CA LEU A 11 -10.56 1.26 18.43
C LEU A 11 -11.70 0.25 18.19
N TYR A 12 -11.57 -0.96 18.72
CA TYR A 12 -12.59 -2.02 18.58
C TYR A 12 -13.63 -2.02 19.71
N ASN A 13 -13.46 -1.14 20.70
CA ASN A 13 -14.33 -1.08 21.87
C ASN A 13 -15.35 0.06 21.73
N ASP A 14 -16.50 -0.07 22.38
CA ASP A 14 -17.55 0.97 22.38
C ASP A 14 -17.23 2.18 23.30
N ASN A 15 -15.95 2.41 23.63
CA ASN A 15 -15.51 3.52 24.47
C ASN A 15 -15.00 4.68 23.61
N LYS A 16 -15.82 5.73 23.47
CA LYS A 16 -15.48 6.92 22.69
C LYS A 16 -14.24 7.66 23.18
N THR A 17 -14.00 7.70 24.50
CA THR A 17 -12.84 8.39 25.06
C THR A 17 -11.55 7.70 24.66
N ASP A 18 -11.51 6.37 24.75
CA ASP A 18 -10.35 5.59 24.31
C ASP A 18 -10.16 5.65 22.80
N PHE A 19 -11.26 5.60 22.03
CA PHE A 19 -11.21 5.76 20.59
C PHE A 19 -10.55 7.09 20.19
N LEU A 20 -11.01 8.21 20.77
CA LEU A 20 -10.47 9.53 20.50
C LEU A 20 -9.00 9.66 20.93
N ARG A 21 -8.61 9.05 22.05
CA ARG A 21 -7.21 9.03 22.49
C ARG A 21 -6.30 8.37 21.43
N VAL A 22 -6.72 7.22 20.90
CA VAL A 22 -5.97 6.52 19.84
C VAL A 22 -6.00 7.32 18.53
N ALA A 23 -7.15 7.89 18.18
CA ALA A 23 -7.30 8.75 17.01
C ALA A 23 -6.34 9.96 17.03
N HIS A 24 -6.19 10.62 18.18
CA HIS A 24 -5.23 11.71 18.34
C HIS A 24 -3.78 11.24 18.23
N ALA A 25 -3.43 10.08 18.80
CA ALA A 25 -2.09 9.51 18.65
C ALA A 25 -1.76 9.21 17.16
N ILE A 26 -2.74 8.74 16.40
CA ILE A 26 -2.61 8.51 14.96
C ILE A 26 -2.47 9.86 14.22
N ASP A 27 -3.30 10.87 14.53
CA ASP A 27 -3.21 12.22 13.93
C ASP A 27 -1.81 12.83 14.12
N ASP A 28 -1.28 12.76 15.34
CA ASP A 28 0.06 13.27 15.66
C ASP A 28 1.13 12.53 14.84
N ALA A 29 1.06 11.20 14.77
CA ALA A 29 1.99 10.42 13.96
C ALA A 29 1.92 10.77 12.47
N CYS A 30 0.71 10.97 11.92
CA CYS A 30 0.50 11.37 10.53
C CYS A 30 1.03 12.77 10.21
N ARG A 31 0.97 13.70 11.18
CA ARG A 31 1.46 15.08 11.04
C ARG A 31 2.97 15.19 11.17
N THR A 32 3.56 14.43 12.09
CA THR A 32 4.99 14.51 12.41
C THR A 32 5.84 13.62 11.52
N TRP A 33 5.38 12.40 11.22
CA TRP A 33 6.15 11.38 10.54
C TRP A 33 5.55 10.98 9.20
N GLY A 34 4.22 10.92 9.12
CA GLY A 34 3.54 10.24 8.01
C GLY A 34 3.74 8.72 8.01
N PHE A 35 4.39 8.19 9.05
CA PHE A 35 4.76 6.79 9.25
C PHE A 35 4.65 6.42 10.74
N PHE A 36 4.13 5.23 11.04
CA PHE A 36 4.03 4.69 12.39
C PHE A 36 3.83 3.18 12.37
N TYR A 37 3.92 2.54 13.52
CA TYR A 37 3.52 1.14 13.70
C TYR A 37 2.15 1.06 14.37
N ILE A 38 1.36 0.05 14.01
CA ILE A 38 0.17 -0.35 14.75
C ILE A 38 0.31 -1.77 15.30
N THR A 39 -0.22 -1.98 16.50
CA THR A 39 -0.43 -3.29 17.14
C THR A 39 -1.89 -3.43 17.58
N GLY A 40 -2.32 -4.62 18.01
CA GLY A 40 -3.71 -4.80 18.50
C GLY A 40 -4.77 -4.78 17.38
N HIS A 41 -4.40 -5.09 16.14
CA HIS A 41 -5.21 -4.94 14.93
C HIS A 41 -6.18 -6.11 14.62
N ASN A 42 -6.40 -7.04 15.54
CA ASN A 42 -7.31 -8.19 15.41
C ASN A 42 -7.12 -9.11 14.18
N ILE A 43 -6.03 -8.97 13.44
CA ILE A 43 -5.64 -9.96 12.41
C ILE A 43 -5.10 -11.20 13.15
N PRO A 44 -5.48 -12.43 12.75
CA PRO A 44 -5.00 -13.65 13.39
C PRO A 44 -3.47 -13.71 13.47
N LYS A 45 -2.94 -14.18 14.60
CA LYS A 45 -1.49 -14.21 14.86
C LYS A 45 -0.71 -15.09 13.89
N ASP A 46 -1.34 -16.13 13.37
CA ASP A 46 -0.81 -17.07 12.39
C ASP A 46 -0.90 -16.55 10.94
N ARG A 47 -1.64 -15.45 10.69
CA ARG A 47 -1.87 -14.95 9.32
C ARG A 47 -0.56 -14.61 8.61
N SER A 48 0.40 -14.01 9.29
CA SER A 48 1.69 -13.67 8.68
C SER A 48 2.48 -14.91 8.27
N GLU A 49 2.44 -15.97 9.09
CA GLU A 49 3.12 -17.23 8.79
C GLU A 49 2.49 -17.92 7.57
N GLN A 50 1.15 -18.00 7.54
CA GLN A 50 0.39 -18.54 6.40
C GLN A 50 0.69 -17.78 5.10
N LEU A 51 0.73 -16.44 5.15
CA LEU A 51 1.05 -15.64 3.99
C LEU A 51 2.50 -15.82 3.54
N SER A 52 3.46 -15.88 4.48
CA SER A 52 4.87 -16.14 4.19
C SER A 52 5.07 -17.53 3.57
N GLU A 53 4.35 -18.55 4.04
CA GLU A 53 4.37 -19.88 3.44
C GLU A 53 3.87 -19.83 1.99
N MET A 54 2.74 -19.15 1.72
CA MET A 54 2.24 -18.98 0.36
C MET A 54 3.22 -18.21 -0.52
N ALA A 55 3.83 -17.13 0.00
CA ALA A 55 4.86 -16.38 -0.71
C ALA A 55 6.01 -17.30 -1.13
N ASN A 56 6.53 -18.10 -0.20
CA ASN A 56 7.60 -19.05 -0.47
C ASN A 56 7.18 -20.10 -1.52
N ARG A 57 5.95 -20.63 -1.42
CA ARG A 57 5.41 -21.59 -2.40
C ARG A 57 5.32 -21.00 -3.80
N LEU A 58 4.88 -19.75 -3.96
CA LEU A 58 4.79 -19.10 -5.27
C LEU A 58 6.18 -18.72 -5.81
N PHE A 59 6.98 -17.98 -5.05
CA PHE A 59 8.22 -17.38 -5.58
C PHE A 59 9.33 -18.41 -5.82
N SER A 60 9.28 -19.57 -5.15
CA SER A 60 10.19 -20.69 -5.40
C SER A 60 9.85 -21.51 -6.66
N LEU A 61 8.71 -21.25 -7.32
CA LEU A 61 8.38 -21.96 -8.55
C LEU A 61 9.32 -21.59 -9.70
N PRO A 62 9.50 -22.50 -10.69
CA PRO A 62 10.12 -22.16 -11.96
C PRO A 62 9.46 -20.92 -12.57
N HIS A 63 10.27 -20.07 -13.22
CA HIS A 63 9.80 -18.80 -13.78
C HIS A 63 8.60 -18.98 -14.72
N GLU A 64 8.60 -20.03 -15.56
CA GLU A 64 7.52 -20.34 -16.49
C GLU A 64 6.18 -20.63 -15.79
N GLU A 65 6.20 -21.28 -14.62
CA GLU A 65 4.99 -21.52 -13.83
C GLU A 65 4.43 -20.22 -13.25
N LYS A 66 5.30 -19.31 -12.79
CA LYS A 66 4.88 -17.99 -12.30
C LYS A 66 4.24 -17.15 -13.42
N LEU A 67 4.76 -17.22 -14.64
CA LEU A 67 4.23 -16.53 -15.83
C LEU A 67 2.87 -17.05 -16.33
N ARG A 68 2.32 -18.13 -15.75
CA ARG A 68 0.94 -18.57 -16.03
C ARG A 68 -0.10 -17.58 -15.51
N ILE A 69 0.25 -16.80 -14.49
CA ILE A 69 -0.55 -15.70 -13.96
C ILE A 69 0.10 -14.33 -14.22
N ASP A 70 0.83 -14.19 -15.33
CA ASP A 70 1.55 -12.97 -15.69
C ASP A 70 0.64 -11.73 -15.70
N ILE A 71 1.04 -10.72 -14.92
CA ILE A 71 0.30 -9.48 -14.73
C ILE A 71 0.14 -8.70 -16.04
N GLU A 72 1.13 -8.77 -16.94
CA GLU A 72 1.13 -8.05 -18.23
C GLU A 72 0.12 -8.64 -19.22
N LYS A 73 -0.34 -9.87 -18.98
CA LYS A 73 -1.38 -10.53 -19.80
C LYS A 73 -2.79 -10.25 -19.30
N THR A 74 -2.94 -9.44 -18.24
CA THR A 74 -4.24 -9.09 -17.67
C THR A 74 -4.60 -7.63 -17.94
N PRO A 75 -5.84 -7.31 -18.35
CA PRO A 75 -6.25 -5.93 -18.64
C PRO A 75 -6.34 -5.05 -17.38
N ASN A 76 -6.35 -5.67 -16.20
CA ASN A 76 -6.56 -5.05 -14.90
C ASN A 76 -5.35 -5.09 -13.97
N HIS A 77 -4.17 -5.51 -14.48
CA HIS A 77 -2.91 -5.54 -13.74
C HIS A 77 -3.01 -6.37 -12.45
N ARG A 78 -3.38 -7.65 -12.58
CA ARG A 78 -3.47 -8.63 -11.48
C ARG A 78 -2.65 -9.89 -11.79
N GLY A 79 -2.00 -10.44 -10.79
CA GLY A 79 -1.16 -11.63 -10.91
C GLY A 79 0.31 -11.35 -10.66
N TYR A 80 1.19 -12.14 -11.27
CA TYR A 80 2.62 -12.15 -11.02
C TYR A 80 3.37 -11.09 -11.85
N GLY A 81 4.18 -10.27 -11.18
CA GLY A 81 5.11 -9.31 -11.77
C GLY A 81 6.55 -9.81 -11.72
N SER A 82 7.23 -9.83 -12.87
CA SER A 82 8.62 -10.28 -12.98
C SER A 82 9.63 -9.24 -12.45
N TYR A 83 10.87 -9.71 -12.21
CA TYR A 83 12.00 -8.85 -11.87
C TYR A 83 12.17 -7.67 -12.82
N ALA A 84 12.48 -6.50 -12.26
CA ALA A 84 12.67 -5.25 -12.99
C ALA A 84 11.47 -4.81 -13.86
N ALA A 85 10.26 -5.33 -13.59
CA ALA A 85 9.04 -4.84 -14.20
C ALA A 85 8.67 -3.42 -13.73
N GLU A 86 9.14 -3.01 -12.54
CA GLU A 86 8.88 -1.69 -11.94
C GLU A 86 10.15 -0.85 -11.80
N GLN A 87 9.99 0.47 -11.98
CA GLN A 87 11.04 1.45 -11.76
C GLN A 87 10.49 2.65 -10.96
N LEU A 88 10.61 2.58 -9.64
CA LEU A 88 10.11 3.64 -8.75
C LEU A 88 11.01 4.88 -8.70
N ASP A 89 12.32 4.71 -8.91
CA ASP A 89 13.27 5.81 -9.11
C ASP A 89 13.74 5.81 -10.59
N PRO A 90 13.27 6.76 -11.42
CA PRO A 90 13.65 6.84 -12.83
C PRO A 90 15.17 7.01 -13.07
N SER A 91 15.93 7.40 -12.05
CA SER A 91 17.38 7.61 -12.13
C SER A 91 18.22 6.34 -11.84
N LYS A 92 17.57 5.21 -11.51
CA LYS A 92 18.22 3.94 -11.11
C LYS A 92 17.82 2.79 -12.02
N PRO A 93 18.61 1.70 -12.12
CA PRO A 93 18.16 0.45 -12.74
C PRO A 93 16.85 -0.05 -12.10
N GLY A 94 16.04 -0.81 -12.85
CA GLY A 94 14.75 -1.33 -12.38
C GLY A 94 14.86 -2.09 -11.05
N ASP A 95 13.78 -2.04 -10.26
CA ASP A 95 13.76 -2.60 -8.92
C ASP A 95 14.00 -4.11 -8.98
N TRP A 96 14.92 -4.59 -8.13
CA TRP A 96 15.29 -6.01 -8.08
C TRP A 96 14.34 -6.77 -7.14
N LYS A 97 13.08 -6.90 -7.57
CA LYS A 97 11.99 -7.55 -6.84
C LYS A 97 11.03 -8.24 -7.81
N GLU A 98 10.38 -9.31 -7.37
CA GLU A 98 9.22 -9.91 -8.04
C GLU A 98 7.97 -9.73 -7.17
N THR A 99 6.79 -9.72 -7.78
CA THR A 99 5.53 -9.42 -7.07
C THR A 99 4.40 -10.38 -7.40
N PHE A 100 3.41 -10.43 -6.51
CA PHE A 100 2.06 -10.85 -6.81
C PHE A 100 1.09 -9.74 -6.40
N ASP A 101 0.19 -9.37 -7.29
CA ASP A 101 -0.76 -8.27 -7.11
C ASP A 101 -2.19 -8.77 -7.23
N MET A 102 -3.02 -8.42 -6.25
CA MET A 102 -4.47 -8.60 -6.30
C MET A 102 -5.18 -7.32 -5.85
N GLY A 103 -6.43 -7.14 -6.28
CA GLY A 103 -7.25 -6.00 -5.89
C GLY A 103 -8.67 -6.41 -5.54
N PHE A 104 -9.58 -5.44 -5.56
CA PHE A 104 -10.99 -5.72 -5.39
C PHE A 104 -11.51 -6.60 -6.54
N HIS A 105 -11.96 -7.81 -6.21
CA HIS A 105 -12.44 -8.76 -7.21
C HIS A 105 -13.71 -8.24 -7.89
N LEU A 106 -13.70 -8.20 -9.23
CA LEU A 106 -14.90 -7.94 -10.04
C LEU A 106 -15.07 -9.06 -11.07
N PRO A 107 -16.27 -9.67 -11.18
CA PRO A 107 -16.51 -10.71 -12.16
C PRO A 107 -16.48 -10.14 -13.59
N LEU A 108 -16.28 -11.02 -14.57
CA LEU A 108 -16.11 -10.62 -15.98
C LEU A 108 -17.34 -9.92 -16.59
N ASP A 109 -18.53 -10.20 -16.06
CA ASP A 109 -19.79 -9.61 -16.48
C ASP A 109 -20.11 -8.27 -15.78
N HIS A 110 -19.27 -7.83 -14.84
CA HIS A 110 -19.45 -6.57 -14.15
C HIS A 110 -19.38 -5.38 -15.15
N PRO A 111 -20.27 -4.37 -15.06
CA PRO A 111 -20.33 -3.29 -16.05
C PRO A 111 -19.01 -2.54 -16.27
N SER A 112 -18.23 -2.33 -15.21
CA SER A 112 -16.93 -1.67 -15.33
C SER A 112 -15.87 -2.53 -16.05
N VAL A 113 -15.97 -3.86 -15.92
CA VAL A 113 -15.06 -4.81 -16.58
C VAL A 113 -15.42 -4.94 -18.06
N VAL A 114 -16.71 -5.09 -18.36
CA VAL A 114 -17.22 -5.10 -19.74
C VAL A 114 -16.89 -3.80 -20.48
N ALA A 115 -16.96 -2.65 -19.79
CA ALA A 115 -16.58 -1.35 -20.35
C ALA A 115 -15.06 -1.13 -20.48
N GLY A 116 -14.22 -2.10 -20.08
CA GLY A 116 -12.77 -2.00 -20.15
C GLY A 116 -12.18 -0.90 -19.27
N LYS A 117 -12.83 -0.56 -18.14
CA LYS A 117 -12.30 0.46 -17.23
C LYS A 117 -10.95 -0.01 -16.64
N PRO A 118 -9.92 0.86 -16.56
CA PRO A 118 -8.60 0.48 -16.07
C PRO A 118 -8.63 -0.13 -14.66
N LEU A 119 -7.78 -1.12 -14.40
CA LEU A 119 -7.61 -1.77 -13.08
C LEU A 119 -8.87 -2.46 -12.53
N ARG A 120 -9.91 -2.65 -13.35
CA ARG A 120 -11.15 -3.33 -12.98
C ARG A 120 -11.19 -4.73 -13.60
N GLY A 121 -11.36 -5.76 -12.79
CA GLY A 121 -11.47 -7.15 -13.28
C GLY A 121 -11.24 -8.19 -12.19
N PRO A 122 -11.30 -9.47 -12.54
CA PRO A 122 -11.09 -10.56 -11.60
C PRO A 122 -9.61 -10.64 -11.20
N ASN A 123 -9.35 -11.16 -10.00
CA ASN A 123 -8.00 -11.49 -9.57
C ASN A 123 -7.49 -12.74 -10.29
N ASN A 124 -6.19 -12.76 -10.60
CA ASN A 124 -5.54 -13.86 -11.31
C ASN A 124 -4.73 -14.73 -10.34
N HIS A 125 -5.41 -15.62 -9.62
CA HIS A 125 -4.78 -16.49 -8.62
C HIS A 125 -4.09 -17.72 -9.25
N PRO A 126 -2.95 -18.19 -8.71
CA PRO A 126 -2.35 -19.47 -9.07
C PRO A 126 -3.19 -20.62 -8.52
N VAL A 127 -4.22 -21.02 -9.26
CA VAL A 127 -5.20 -22.05 -8.84
C VAL A 127 -4.60 -23.43 -8.53
N TRP A 128 -3.35 -23.66 -8.93
CA TRP A 128 -2.60 -24.88 -8.62
C TRP A 128 -1.93 -24.86 -7.24
N ILE A 129 -1.91 -23.72 -6.54
CA ILE A 129 -1.45 -23.62 -5.16
C ILE A 129 -2.66 -23.74 -4.24
N GLU A 130 -2.85 -24.93 -3.66
CA GLU A 130 -3.95 -25.23 -2.75
C GLU A 130 -4.02 -24.22 -1.59
N GLY A 131 -5.23 -23.73 -1.30
CA GLY A 131 -5.53 -22.74 -0.25
C GLY A 131 -5.23 -21.28 -0.63
N TRP A 132 -4.62 -21.01 -1.79
CA TRP A 132 -4.18 -19.66 -2.15
C TRP A 132 -5.33 -18.65 -2.21
N ALA A 133 -6.34 -18.92 -3.03
CA ALA A 133 -7.39 -17.92 -3.30
C ALA A 133 -8.15 -17.55 -2.02
N GLU A 134 -8.52 -18.54 -1.22
CA GLU A 134 -9.24 -18.33 0.05
C GLU A 134 -8.43 -17.48 1.03
N LEU A 135 -7.15 -17.80 1.27
CA LEU A 135 -6.32 -17.04 2.19
C LEU A 135 -6.11 -15.60 1.73
N MET A 136 -5.84 -15.40 0.43
CA MET A 136 -5.53 -14.10 -0.14
C MET A 136 -6.75 -13.18 -0.17
N GLU A 137 -7.92 -13.69 -0.56
CA GLU A 137 -9.19 -12.94 -0.54
C GLU A 137 -9.63 -12.62 0.90
N GLN A 138 -9.48 -13.57 1.83
CA GLN A 138 -9.73 -13.30 3.25
C GLN A 138 -8.80 -12.23 3.79
N HIS A 139 -7.50 -12.30 3.45
CA HIS A 139 -6.53 -11.29 3.90
C HIS A 139 -6.82 -9.92 3.31
N TYR A 140 -7.15 -9.83 2.01
CA TYR A 140 -7.57 -8.59 1.37
C TYR A 140 -8.75 -7.95 2.12
N SER A 141 -9.79 -8.74 2.44
CA SER A 141 -10.95 -8.27 3.20
C SER A 141 -10.58 -7.78 4.60
N ASP A 142 -9.71 -8.51 5.30
CA ASP A 142 -9.23 -8.13 6.63
C ASP A 142 -8.44 -6.81 6.61
N MET A 143 -7.55 -6.65 5.64
CA MET A 143 -6.76 -5.43 5.46
C MET A 143 -7.63 -4.23 5.06
N GLN A 144 -8.64 -4.44 4.21
CA GLN A 144 -9.62 -3.41 3.87
C GLN A 144 -10.38 -2.94 5.11
N ARG A 145 -10.87 -3.87 5.95
CA ARG A 145 -11.58 -3.53 7.20
C ARG A 145 -10.68 -2.77 8.18
N LEU A 146 -9.43 -3.22 8.34
CA LEU A 146 -8.44 -2.55 9.19
C LEU A 146 -8.16 -1.12 8.70
N ALA A 147 -7.96 -0.93 7.40
CA ALA A 147 -7.73 0.39 6.83
C ALA A 147 -8.92 1.33 7.06
N LEU A 148 -10.15 0.86 6.86
CA LEU A 148 -11.36 1.64 7.11
C LEU A 148 -11.51 2.05 8.58
N LEU A 149 -11.12 1.18 9.53
CA LEU A 149 -11.10 1.53 10.95
C LEU A 149 -10.14 2.68 11.25
N LEU A 150 -8.93 2.66 10.69
CA LEU A 150 -7.98 3.76 10.84
C LEU A 150 -8.49 5.05 10.19
N LEU A 151 -9.17 4.94 9.05
CA LEU A 151 -9.76 6.10 8.39
C LEU A 151 -10.89 6.74 9.21
N ARG A 152 -11.70 5.96 9.93
CA ARG A 152 -12.67 6.51 10.91
C ARG A 152 -11.97 7.27 12.03
N ALA A 153 -10.87 6.72 12.56
CA ALA A 153 -10.06 7.39 13.58
C ALA A 153 -9.51 8.73 13.06
N LEU A 154 -8.95 8.74 11.84
CA LEU A 154 -8.47 9.96 11.20
C LEU A 154 -9.59 10.98 10.94
N ALA A 155 -10.76 10.55 10.47
CA ALA A 155 -11.90 11.44 10.25
C ALA A 155 -12.30 12.20 11.53
N LEU A 156 -12.41 11.49 12.65
CA LEU A 156 -12.70 12.10 13.95
C LEU A 156 -11.58 13.06 14.41
N ALA A 157 -10.31 12.69 14.22
CA ALA A 157 -9.19 13.54 14.63
C ALA A 157 -9.04 14.81 13.76
N ILE A 158 -9.45 14.74 12.49
CA ILE A 158 -9.58 15.90 11.60
C ILE A 158 -10.77 16.79 12.02
N GLY A 159 -11.79 16.22 12.67
CA GLY A 159 -13.02 16.91 13.04
C GLY A 159 -14.06 16.95 11.91
N ILE A 160 -14.13 15.87 11.11
CA ILE A 160 -15.16 15.67 10.09
C ILE A 160 -16.04 14.46 10.45
N ASP A 161 -17.09 14.24 9.65
CA ASP A 161 -17.95 13.06 9.78
C ASP A 161 -17.15 11.74 9.78
N GLU A 162 -17.43 10.86 10.73
CA GLU A 162 -16.64 9.64 10.97
C GLU A 162 -16.63 8.69 9.76
N ASP A 163 -17.70 8.68 8.97
CA ASP A 163 -17.85 7.83 7.79
C ASP A 163 -17.50 8.56 6.49
N PHE A 164 -17.01 9.81 6.55
CA PHE A 164 -16.65 10.60 5.38
C PHE A 164 -15.73 9.82 4.43
N PHE A 165 -14.62 9.29 4.93
CA PHE A 165 -13.68 8.51 4.12
C PHE A 165 -14.27 7.15 3.75
N VAL A 166 -14.90 6.45 4.71
CA VAL A 166 -15.44 5.10 4.51
C VAL A 166 -16.45 5.06 3.35
N SER A 167 -17.27 6.10 3.21
CA SER A 167 -18.24 6.24 2.12
C SER A 167 -17.61 6.17 0.71
N LYS A 168 -16.29 6.41 0.60
CA LYS A 168 -15.55 6.41 -0.66
C LYS A 168 -15.03 5.04 -1.08
N PHE A 169 -15.17 4.01 -0.24
CA PHE A 169 -14.59 2.68 -0.47
C PHE A 169 -15.60 1.63 -0.98
N HIS A 170 -16.60 2.07 -1.75
CA HIS A 170 -17.42 1.14 -2.54
C HIS A 170 -16.65 0.76 -3.81
N GLU A 171 -16.46 -0.54 -4.07
CA GLU A 171 -15.60 -1.05 -5.16
C GLU A 171 -14.25 -0.30 -5.30
N PRO A 172 -13.41 -0.34 -4.25
CA PRO A 172 -12.19 0.45 -4.18
C PRO A 172 -11.14 0.02 -5.22
N LEU A 173 -10.17 0.89 -5.48
CA LEU A 173 -8.94 0.54 -6.22
C LEU A 173 -7.86 -0.08 -5.32
N SER A 174 -8.18 -0.43 -4.08
CA SER A 174 -7.22 -0.95 -3.11
C SER A 174 -6.53 -2.22 -3.63
N VAL A 175 -5.22 -2.32 -3.40
CA VAL A 175 -4.37 -3.41 -3.90
C VAL A 175 -3.65 -4.07 -2.74
N PHE A 176 -3.73 -5.40 -2.66
CA PHE A 176 -2.80 -6.19 -1.89
C PHE A 176 -1.67 -6.63 -2.80
N ARG A 177 -0.43 -6.31 -2.39
CA ARG A 177 0.76 -6.72 -3.12
C ARG A 177 1.66 -7.50 -2.19
N MET A 178 2.10 -8.65 -2.67
CA MET A 178 3.14 -9.45 -2.05
C MET A 178 4.43 -9.25 -2.85
N ILE A 179 5.54 -8.97 -2.16
CA ILE A 179 6.82 -8.64 -2.78
C ILE A 179 7.90 -9.55 -2.24
N HIS A 180 8.67 -10.14 -3.14
CA HIS A 180 9.89 -10.86 -2.84
C HIS A 180 11.12 -10.11 -3.37
N TYR A 181 12.05 -9.83 -2.46
CA TYR A 181 13.37 -9.31 -2.75
C TYR A 181 14.38 -10.44 -2.53
N PRO A 182 15.05 -10.93 -3.58
CA PRO A 182 15.98 -12.03 -3.47
C PRO A 182 17.24 -11.60 -2.73
N ALA A 183 17.87 -12.55 -2.05
CA ALA A 183 19.12 -12.33 -1.35
C ALA A 183 20.22 -11.81 -2.29
N LEU A 184 20.81 -10.67 -1.92
CA LEU A 184 22.03 -10.15 -2.56
C LEU A 184 23.13 -9.95 -1.50
N PRO A 185 23.76 -11.01 -0.95
CA PRO A 185 24.66 -10.91 0.20
C PRO A 185 25.84 -9.95 0.01
N ASN A 186 26.39 -9.92 -1.22
CA ASN A 186 27.53 -9.08 -1.58
C ASN A 186 27.18 -7.60 -1.82
N GLU A 187 25.90 -7.25 -1.77
CA GLU A 187 25.39 -5.91 -2.05
C GLU A 187 24.55 -5.35 -0.89
N LYS A 188 24.82 -5.81 0.35
CA LYS A 188 24.09 -5.36 1.54
C LYS A 188 24.12 -3.83 1.64
N GLY A 189 22.96 -3.23 1.87
CA GLY A 189 22.80 -1.77 1.91
C GLY A 189 22.56 -1.09 0.55
N ARG A 190 22.62 -1.83 -0.57
CA ARG A 190 22.16 -1.32 -1.88
C ARG A 190 20.67 -0.99 -1.84
N VAL A 191 20.27 0.12 -2.46
CA VAL A 191 18.85 0.44 -2.66
C VAL A 191 18.25 -0.55 -3.66
N VAL A 192 17.24 -1.32 -3.22
CA VAL A 192 16.49 -2.30 -4.05
C VAL A 192 15.05 -1.89 -4.33
N CYS A 193 14.58 -0.86 -3.62
CA CYS A 193 13.35 -0.13 -3.91
C CYS A 193 13.68 1.35 -3.80
N GLY A 194 13.57 2.09 -4.90
CA GLY A 194 13.91 3.51 -5.00
C GLY A 194 13.18 4.40 -3.98
N ALA A 195 13.69 5.61 -3.74
CA ALA A 195 13.03 6.56 -2.86
C ALA A 195 11.74 7.08 -3.50
N HIS A 196 10.59 6.85 -2.88
CA HIS A 196 9.28 7.23 -3.42
C HIS A 196 8.28 7.57 -2.30
N THR A 197 7.15 8.14 -2.71
CA THR A 197 5.93 8.25 -1.89
C THR A 197 4.86 7.33 -2.45
N ASP A 198 3.97 6.86 -1.58
CA ASP A 198 2.78 6.13 -2.02
C ASP A 198 1.73 7.09 -2.55
N TYR A 199 1.02 6.69 -3.58
CA TYR A 199 0.12 7.58 -4.31
C TYR A 199 -1.21 7.80 -3.58
N GLY A 200 -1.49 6.93 -2.62
CA GLY A 200 -2.80 6.64 -2.11
C GLY A 200 -3.30 7.41 -0.93
N ILE A 201 -4.17 6.75 -0.16
CA ILE A 201 -4.67 7.27 1.12
C ILE A 201 -3.79 6.79 2.27
N VAL A 202 -3.76 5.47 2.47
CA VAL A 202 -3.00 4.81 3.53
C VAL A 202 -2.43 3.50 3.00
N THR A 203 -1.22 3.17 3.41
CA THR A 203 -0.63 1.85 3.17
C THR A 203 -0.47 1.12 4.49
N LEU A 204 -0.87 -0.15 4.53
CA LEU A 204 -0.65 -1.06 5.64
C LEU A 204 0.38 -2.10 5.20
N LEU A 205 1.57 -2.05 5.77
CA LEU A 205 2.72 -2.83 5.34
C LEU A 205 3.12 -3.87 6.38
N TYR A 206 2.98 -5.14 6.01
CA TYR A 206 3.68 -6.21 6.69
C TYR A 206 5.13 -6.28 6.19
N GLN A 207 6.07 -6.45 7.11
CA GLN A 207 7.47 -6.75 6.81
C GLN A 207 7.93 -7.95 7.64
N ASP A 208 8.73 -8.81 7.03
CA ASP A 208 9.40 -9.91 7.73
C ASP A 208 10.51 -9.40 8.68
N LYS A 209 11.27 -10.34 9.25
CA LYS A 209 12.36 -10.03 10.20
C LYS A 209 13.64 -9.52 9.53
N SER A 210 13.71 -9.46 8.20
CA SER A 210 14.94 -9.12 7.45
C SER A 210 15.24 -7.61 7.45
N GLY A 211 14.20 -6.76 7.59
CA GLY A 211 14.34 -5.30 7.67
C GLY A 211 14.66 -4.64 6.32
N GLY A 212 15.33 -3.48 6.35
CA GLY A 212 15.76 -2.74 5.15
C GLY A 212 14.88 -1.55 4.75
N LEU A 213 13.65 -1.44 5.26
CA LEU A 213 12.81 -0.26 5.04
C LEU A 213 13.41 0.96 5.74
N GLN A 214 13.52 2.07 5.01
CA GLN A 214 13.93 3.37 5.55
C GLN A 214 12.92 4.45 5.21
N VAL A 215 12.69 5.35 6.16
CA VAL A 215 11.77 6.50 6.06
C VAL A 215 12.57 7.79 6.20
N LYS A 216 12.27 8.79 5.39
CA LYS A 216 12.95 10.09 5.44
C LYS A 216 12.22 11.04 6.40
N ASN A 217 12.85 11.43 7.50
CA ASN A 217 12.24 12.36 8.45
C ASN A 217 12.18 13.81 7.91
N LEU A 218 11.56 14.71 8.68
CA LEU A 218 11.43 16.13 8.32
C LEU A 218 12.77 16.88 8.25
N GLN A 219 13.82 16.36 8.89
CA GLN A 219 15.19 16.88 8.82
C GLN A 219 15.93 16.38 7.56
N GLY A 220 15.32 15.50 6.77
CA GLY A 220 15.88 14.93 5.56
C GLY A 220 16.77 13.71 5.79
N GLU A 221 16.80 13.17 7.01
CA GLU A 221 17.59 12.00 7.41
C GLU A 221 16.80 10.71 7.18
N TRP A 222 17.50 9.65 6.78
CA TRP A 222 16.92 8.31 6.64
C TRP A 222 16.94 7.59 7.98
N ILE A 223 15.79 7.08 8.41
CA ILE A 223 15.61 6.31 9.65
C ILE A 223 15.18 4.90 9.29
N ASP A 224 15.80 3.90 9.90
CA ASP A 224 15.39 2.51 9.76
C ASP A 224 14.03 2.26 10.42
N ALA A 225 13.10 1.70 9.64
CA ALA A 225 11.85 1.16 10.14
C ALA A 225 12.05 -0.33 10.46
N SER A 226 12.78 -0.60 11.56
CA SER A 226 13.10 -1.96 12.00
C SER A 226 11.85 -2.81 12.27
N PRO A 227 11.78 -4.07 11.82
CA PRO A 227 10.62 -4.93 12.03
C PRO A 227 10.23 -5.08 13.49
N ILE A 228 8.93 -4.98 13.78
CA ILE A 228 8.34 -5.23 15.09
C ILE A 228 7.34 -6.37 14.95
N GLU A 229 7.53 -7.43 15.74
CA GLU A 229 6.67 -8.61 15.70
C GLU A 229 5.22 -8.27 16.08
N GLY A 230 4.25 -8.81 15.33
CA GLY A 230 2.83 -8.55 15.56
C GLY A 230 2.37 -7.13 15.24
N SER A 231 3.11 -6.41 14.37
CA SER A 231 2.77 -5.06 13.94
C SER A 231 2.61 -4.94 12.42
N TYR A 232 1.90 -3.90 12.01
CA TYR A 232 1.97 -3.36 10.66
C TYR A 232 2.62 -1.98 10.70
N VAL A 233 3.47 -1.68 9.72
CA VAL A 233 3.86 -0.29 9.42
C VAL A 233 2.69 0.36 8.69
N VAL A 234 2.35 1.59 9.06
CA VAL A 234 1.32 2.39 8.41
C VAL A 234 1.95 3.66 7.89
N ASN A 235 1.65 4.03 6.65
CA ASN A 235 2.03 5.32 6.10
C ASN A 235 0.93 6.01 5.32
N ILE A 236 1.01 7.34 5.28
CA ILE A 236 0.09 8.19 4.54
C ILE A 236 0.58 8.34 3.09
N GLY A 237 -0.36 8.29 2.15
CA GLY A 237 -0.08 8.52 0.73
C GLY A 237 -0.44 9.94 0.25
N ASP A 238 -0.11 10.20 -1.02
CA ASP A 238 -0.25 11.50 -1.67
C ASP A 238 -1.70 12.02 -1.65
N MET A 239 -2.70 11.18 -1.92
CA MET A 239 -4.12 11.61 -1.95
C MET A 239 -4.63 12.03 -0.56
N MET A 240 -4.21 11.37 0.53
CA MET A 240 -4.55 11.81 1.88
C MET A 240 -3.82 13.10 2.28
N ALA A 241 -2.58 13.29 1.81
CA ALA A 241 -1.88 14.57 1.95
C ALA A 241 -2.63 15.71 1.21
N MET A 242 -3.21 15.43 0.03
CA MET A 242 -4.04 16.40 -0.70
C MET A 242 -5.35 16.73 0.04
N TRP A 243 -6.11 15.71 0.47
CA TRP A 243 -7.33 15.91 1.27
C TRP A 243 -7.06 16.78 2.50
N SER A 244 -5.99 16.47 3.23
CA SER A 244 -5.63 17.16 4.46
C SER A 244 -4.85 18.48 4.24
N ASN A 245 -4.73 18.96 3.01
CA ASN A 245 -4.01 20.19 2.64
C ASN A 245 -2.55 20.25 3.15
N GLY A 246 -1.90 19.08 3.20
CA GLY A 246 -0.54 18.92 3.71
C GLY A 246 -0.44 18.91 5.24
N ARG A 247 -1.56 18.82 5.98
CA ARG A 247 -1.57 18.52 7.43
C ARG A 247 -0.91 17.16 7.66
N TYR A 248 -1.30 16.14 6.90
CA TYR A 248 -0.64 14.82 6.92
C TYR A 248 0.46 14.72 5.87
N LYS A 249 1.50 13.95 6.20
CA LYS A 249 2.72 13.87 5.40
C LYS A 249 2.75 12.58 4.60
N SER A 250 2.77 12.71 3.27
CA SER A 250 3.20 11.63 2.38
C SER A 250 4.73 11.62 2.36
N THR A 251 5.32 10.65 3.04
CA THR A 251 6.75 10.67 3.38
C THR A 251 7.57 9.77 2.47
N LEU A 252 8.72 10.27 2.02
CA LEU A 252 9.65 9.49 1.21
C LEU A 252 10.15 8.27 1.98
N HIS A 253 10.10 7.11 1.35
CA HIS A 253 10.63 5.87 1.89
C HIS A 253 11.34 5.07 0.79
N ARG A 254 12.24 4.17 1.20
CA ARG A 254 13.03 3.31 0.32
C ARG A 254 13.30 1.96 0.99
N VAL A 255 13.75 0.97 0.22
CA VAL A 255 14.19 -0.32 0.78
C VAL A 255 15.64 -0.56 0.42
N LEU A 256 16.45 -0.85 1.44
CA LEU A 256 17.80 -1.35 1.32
C LEU A 256 17.81 -2.87 1.33
N ASN A 257 18.71 -3.45 0.54
CA ASN A 257 18.96 -4.89 0.53
C ASN A 257 19.52 -5.33 1.90
N PRO A 258 18.85 -6.24 2.62
CA PRO A 258 19.33 -6.73 3.90
C PRO A 258 20.47 -7.78 3.77
N GLY A 259 20.73 -8.27 2.56
CA GLY A 259 21.73 -9.32 2.27
C GLY A 259 21.17 -10.75 2.40
N VAL A 260 19.88 -10.87 2.67
CA VAL A 260 19.10 -12.13 2.75
C VAL A 260 17.80 -11.93 1.99
N ASP A 261 17.06 -13.01 1.72
CA ASP A 261 15.72 -12.89 1.14
C ASP A 261 14.81 -12.09 2.07
N ARG A 262 13.95 -11.28 1.45
CA ARG A 262 13.00 -10.43 2.16
C ARG A 262 11.63 -10.51 1.50
N ILE A 263 10.63 -10.78 2.32
CA ILE A 263 9.22 -10.69 1.96
C ILE A 263 8.61 -9.45 2.63
N SER A 264 7.84 -8.69 1.86
CA SER A 264 6.94 -7.68 2.42
C SER A 264 5.62 -7.66 1.68
N MET A 265 4.56 -7.25 2.38
CA MET A 265 3.20 -7.32 1.84
C MET A 265 2.44 -6.03 2.14
N PRO A 266 2.63 -4.97 1.31
CA PRO A 266 1.81 -3.78 1.40
C PRO A 266 0.38 -4.03 0.95
N PHE A 267 -0.57 -3.50 1.70
CA PHE A 267 -1.93 -3.23 1.28
C PHE A 267 -2.09 -1.73 1.05
N PHE A 268 -2.22 -1.34 -0.21
CA PHE A 268 -2.48 0.04 -0.63
C PHE A 268 -3.98 0.29 -0.55
N CYS A 269 -4.40 1.11 0.41
CA CYS A 269 -5.80 1.47 0.60
C CYS A 269 -6.16 2.68 -0.25
N GLU A 270 -6.92 2.42 -1.31
CA GLU A 270 -7.33 3.37 -2.34
C GLU A 270 -8.84 3.40 -2.50
N PRO A 271 -9.46 4.58 -2.65
CA PRO A 271 -10.91 4.70 -2.73
C PRO A 271 -11.46 4.24 -4.09
N ASN A 272 -12.77 4.33 -4.25
CA ASN A 272 -13.44 4.19 -5.54
C ASN A 272 -12.79 5.13 -6.58
N PRO A 273 -12.58 4.68 -7.83
CA PRO A 273 -11.93 5.47 -8.88
C PRO A 273 -12.61 6.81 -9.15
N GLU A 274 -13.91 6.94 -8.91
CA GLU A 274 -14.69 8.16 -9.17
C GLU A 274 -14.65 9.17 -8.02
N THR A 275 -13.96 8.83 -6.92
CA THR A 275 -13.83 9.73 -5.76
C THR A 275 -13.04 10.98 -6.15
N ILE A 276 -13.60 12.15 -5.82
CA ILE A 276 -12.90 13.43 -5.96
C ILE A 276 -12.10 13.70 -4.69
N ILE A 277 -10.80 13.93 -4.89
CA ILE A 277 -9.85 14.33 -3.87
C ILE A 277 -9.76 15.85 -3.88
N SER A 278 -10.59 16.50 -3.06
CA SER A 278 -10.63 17.96 -2.87
C SER A 278 -10.24 18.32 -1.44
N CYS A 279 -9.54 19.44 -1.27
CA CYS A 279 -9.12 19.92 0.05
C CYS A 279 -10.29 19.95 1.06
N LEU A 280 -10.11 19.30 2.22
CA LEU A 280 -11.15 19.18 3.23
C LEU A 280 -11.47 20.54 3.87
N PRO A 281 -12.75 20.87 4.11
CA PRO A 281 -13.14 22.16 4.71
C PRO A 281 -12.49 22.48 6.06
N SER A 282 -12.17 21.46 6.86
CA SER A 282 -11.49 21.61 8.15
C SER A 282 -9.96 21.77 8.05
N CYS A 283 -9.41 21.77 6.82
CA CYS A 283 -7.97 21.77 6.55
C CYS A 283 -7.49 23.00 5.76
N PHE A 284 -8.36 23.97 5.49
CA PHE A 284 -7.98 25.25 4.89
C PHE A 284 -8.72 26.42 5.53
N ASP A 285 -8.09 27.59 5.48
CA ASP A 285 -8.64 28.88 5.88
C ASP A 285 -7.96 29.99 5.05
N GLU A 286 -8.20 31.26 5.38
CA GLU A 286 -7.56 32.39 4.69
C GLU A 286 -6.02 32.38 4.81
N ALA A 287 -5.47 31.85 5.91
CA ALA A 287 -4.03 31.78 6.15
C ALA A 287 -3.37 30.53 5.54
N ASN A 288 -4.14 29.46 5.33
CA ASN A 288 -3.72 28.20 4.72
C ASN A 288 -4.70 27.79 3.61
N PRO A 289 -4.71 28.49 2.46
CA PRO A 289 -5.62 28.15 1.36
C PRO A 289 -5.33 26.75 0.78
N PRO A 290 -6.27 26.15 0.01
CA PRO A 290 -6.03 24.89 -0.69
C PRO A 290 -4.76 24.93 -1.55
N LYS A 291 -3.83 24.01 -1.32
CA LYS A 291 -2.51 23.94 -1.99
C LYS A 291 -2.49 23.05 -3.22
N TYR A 292 -3.46 22.17 -3.35
CA TYR A 292 -3.51 21.13 -4.35
C TYR A 292 -4.74 21.31 -5.24
N PRO A 293 -4.65 21.00 -6.55
CA PRO A 293 -5.82 20.94 -7.40
C PRO A 293 -6.67 19.72 -7.03
N ASP A 294 -7.98 19.84 -7.29
CA ASP A 294 -8.89 18.71 -7.20
C ASP A 294 -8.53 17.64 -8.24
N VAL A 295 -8.49 16.38 -7.81
CA VAL A 295 -8.18 15.25 -8.70
C VAL A 295 -9.20 14.13 -8.52
N ARG A 296 -9.51 13.41 -9.61
CA ARG A 296 -10.25 12.15 -9.52
C ARG A 296 -9.27 11.02 -9.17
N ALA A 297 -9.60 10.20 -8.17
CA ALA A 297 -8.69 9.18 -7.64
C ALA A 297 -8.16 8.22 -8.72
N GLY A 298 -9.04 7.71 -9.58
CA GLY A 298 -8.64 6.82 -10.68
C GLY A 298 -7.70 7.49 -11.68
N GLU A 299 -7.93 8.75 -12.03
CA GLU A 299 -7.06 9.51 -12.95
C GLU A 299 -5.70 9.79 -12.32
N TRP A 300 -5.68 10.16 -11.03
CA TRP A 300 -4.45 10.35 -10.27
C TRP A 300 -3.61 9.08 -10.23
N LEU A 301 -4.21 7.96 -9.81
CA LEU A 301 -3.54 6.68 -9.74
C LEU A 301 -3.02 6.25 -11.12
N MET A 302 -3.82 6.39 -12.18
CA MET A 302 -3.37 6.04 -13.52
C MET A 302 -2.21 6.92 -14.01
N LYS A 303 -2.21 8.22 -13.68
CA LYS A 303 -1.10 9.12 -14.00
C LYS A 303 0.19 8.68 -13.30
N ARG A 304 0.12 8.36 -12.01
CA ARG A 304 1.28 7.91 -11.22
C ARG A 304 1.77 6.54 -11.68
N PHE A 305 0.84 5.62 -11.91
CA PHE A 305 1.12 4.30 -12.47
C PHE A 305 1.86 4.42 -13.80
N LYS A 306 1.36 5.22 -14.76
CA LYS A 306 2.06 5.45 -16.03
C LYS A 306 3.48 6.00 -15.84
N GLN A 307 3.74 6.87 -14.87
CA GLN A 307 5.09 7.36 -14.60
C GLN A 307 6.04 6.25 -14.12
N THR A 308 5.53 5.32 -13.31
CA THR A 308 6.30 4.19 -12.74
C THR A 308 6.57 3.08 -13.77
N TYR A 309 5.67 2.88 -14.73
CA TYR A 309 5.79 1.83 -15.77
C TYR A 309 6.11 2.37 -17.19
N ALA A 310 6.31 3.69 -17.37
CA ALA A 310 6.54 4.34 -18.67
C ALA A 310 7.70 3.74 -19.50
N TYR A 311 8.65 3.05 -18.85
CA TYR A 311 9.77 2.43 -19.55
C TYR A 311 9.35 1.19 -20.37
N GLN A 312 8.24 0.53 -20.06
CA GLN A 312 7.77 -0.64 -20.80
C GLN A 312 7.29 -0.29 -22.23
N SER A 313 6.68 0.89 -22.41
CA SER A 313 6.24 1.37 -23.74
C SER A 313 7.40 1.67 -24.72
N GLY A 314 8.63 1.86 -24.22
CA GLY A 314 9.80 2.07 -25.07
C GLY A 314 10.42 0.78 -25.63
N LYS A 315 10.02 -0.40 -25.13
CA LYS A 315 10.55 -1.69 -25.57
C LYS A 315 9.68 -2.40 -26.62
N SER A 316 8.41 -2.00 -26.78
CA SER A 316 7.53 -2.56 -27.81
C SER A 316 7.76 -1.98 -29.22
N GLU A 317 8.49 -0.88 -29.36
CA GLU A 317 8.80 -0.26 -30.66
C GLU A 317 10.16 -0.70 -31.26
N SER A 318 10.82 -1.70 -30.66
CA SER A 318 12.04 -2.31 -31.19
C SER A 318 11.91 -3.82 -31.33
N LYS A 319 10.96 -4.25 -32.17
CA LYS A 319 11.03 -5.52 -32.90
C LYS A 319 10.51 -5.32 -34.31
#